data_AF-A0A9N9J7E3-F1
#
_entry.id   AF-A0A9N9J7E3-F1
#
_cell.length_a   1.000
_cell.length_b   1.000
_cell.length_c   1.000
_cell.angle_alpha   90.00
_cell.angle_beta   90.00
_cell.angle_gamma   90.00
#
_symmetry.space_group_name_H-M   'P 1'
#
loop_
_entity.id
_entity.type
_entity.pdbx_description
1 polymer ?
#
loop_
_entity_poly.entity_id
_entity_poly.type
_entity_poly.pdbx_seq_one_letter_code
_entity_poly.pdbx_strand_id
1 'polypeptide(L)'
;GEAVSRGEKEESENIMPFIVLHGVNIRAITQHSGILLCTRIQKLEMFVFAISGTWTNVENNSLTYILKTLYFEVSNSQKMESTKIREAVKFLAEGDKATEKGWFKKPEWDVAGQNYEKAASCFKAARSYDQAIQAYQKASDALFKSDSIYMAAKTMESAANLAAQQLKQPERAAEMYRKSSDLYLAHMTPDRAAEMLEKGA
;
A
#
# COMPACT_ATOMS: atom_id res chain seq x y z
N GLY A 1 -22.56 62.46 8.00
CA GLY A 1 -22.30 61.60 6.84
C GLY A 1 -21.70 60.32 7.35
N GLU A 2 -22.29 59.16 7.09
CA GLU A 2 -22.11 58.41 5.82
C GLU A 2 -20.63 58.01 5.63
N ALA A 3 -20.22 56.80 5.24
CA ALA A 3 -20.82 55.50 4.92
C ALA A 3 -19.59 54.54 4.76
N VAL A 4 -19.67 53.23 5.07
CA VAL A 4 -19.66 52.09 4.11
C VAL A 4 -18.34 52.01 3.28
N SER A 5 -17.53 50.95 3.13
CA SER A 5 -17.62 49.48 3.36
C SER A 5 -16.34 48.74 2.89
N ARG A 6 -16.28 47.42 3.19
CA ARG A 6 -15.85 46.26 2.34
C ARG A 6 -14.44 45.63 2.44
N GLY A 7 -14.46 44.28 2.60
CA GLY A 7 -13.51 43.24 2.13
C GLY A 7 -12.66 42.58 3.23
N GLU A 8 -12.98 41.39 3.81
CA GLU A 8 -12.84 39.98 3.32
C GLU A 8 -11.39 39.64 2.86
N LYS A 9 -10.68 38.55 3.23
CA LYS A 9 -10.93 37.11 3.52
C LYS A 9 -9.78 36.56 4.42
N GLU A 10 -9.97 35.69 5.43
CA GLU A 10 -10.32 34.25 5.44
C GLU A 10 -9.18 33.31 4.96
N GLU A 11 -8.54 32.58 5.89
CA GLU A 11 -8.17 31.17 5.67
C GLU A 11 -7.98 30.45 7.02
N SER A 12 -8.58 29.27 7.10
CA SER A 12 -9.13 28.65 8.28
C SER A 12 -8.20 27.64 8.95
N GLU A 13 -8.30 27.66 10.26
CA GLU A 13 -7.99 26.60 11.21
C GLU A 13 -8.39 25.21 10.68
N ASN A 14 -7.40 24.34 10.46
CA ASN A 14 -7.64 22.91 10.29
C ASN A 14 -7.42 22.21 11.64
N ILE A 15 -8.30 22.54 12.60
CA ILE A 15 -8.34 21.90 13.92
C ILE A 15 -9.23 20.66 13.80
N MET A 16 -8.58 19.51 13.63
CA MET A 16 -9.22 18.20 13.76
C MET A 16 -9.83 18.05 15.16
N PRO A 17 -11.12 17.69 15.31
CA PRO A 17 -11.70 17.47 16.63
C PRO A 17 -11.16 16.17 17.24
N PHE A 18 -10.39 16.32 18.31
CA PHE A 18 -9.91 15.23 19.16
C PHE A 18 -11.09 14.71 19.99
N ILE A 19 -11.83 13.72 19.48
CA ILE A 19 -12.86 13.04 20.26
C ILE A 19 -12.18 11.97 21.12
N VAL A 20 -11.89 12.34 22.38
CA VAL A 20 -11.51 11.41 23.45
C VAL A 20 -12.78 10.71 23.95
N LEU A 21 -13.17 9.63 23.28
CA LEU A 21 -14.07 8.63 23.85
C LEU A 21 -13.27 7.77 24.84
N HIS A 22 -13.88 7.49 25.99
CA HIS A 22 -13.31 6.76 27.12
C HIS A 22 -12.29 5.67 26.74
N GLY A 23 -11.02 5.91 27.08
CA GLY A 23 -10.04 4.88 27.41
C GLY A 23 -9.55 3.94 26.30
N VAL A 24 -9.89 4.14 25.03
CA VAL A 24 -9.35 3.31 23.94
C VAL A 24 -8.66 4.18 22.90
N ASN A 25 -7.33 4.12 22.89
CA ASN A 25 -6.49 4.77 21.91
C ASN A 25 -6.64 4.06 20.55
N ILE A 26 -7.43 4.64 19.65
CA ILE A 26 -7.79 4.08 18.33
C ILE A 26 -6.56 3.87 17.41
N ARG A 27 -5.39 4.46 17.73
CA ARG A 27 -4.15 4.23 16.96
C ARG A 27 -3.55 2.83 17.15
N ALA A 28 -3.99 2.03 18.12
CA ALA A 28 -3.35 0.74 18.42
C ALA A 28 -3.89 -0.47 17.63
N ILE A 29 -4.94 -0.33 16.81
CA ILE A 29 -5.65 -1.51 16.26
C ILE A 29 -5.19 -1.89 14.83
N THR A 30 -4.39 -1.07 14.16
CA THR A 30 -4.07 -1.25 12.72
C THR A 30 -2.78 -2.02 12.41
N GLN A 31 -2.22 -2.83 13.33
CA GLN A 31 -0.93 -3.48 13.05
C GLN A 31 -0.82 -5.00 13.30
N HIS A 32 -1.91 -5.74 13.53
CA HIS A 32 -1.82 -7.20 13.62
C HIS A 32 -2.91 -7.94 12.85
N SER A 33 -2.44 -8.65 11.80
CA SER A 33 -2.96 -9.93 11.32
C SER A 33 -4.34 -9.91 10.62
N GLY A 34 -4.30 -9.91 9.28
CA GLY A 34 -5.46 -9.96 8.37
C GLY A 34 -6.37 -11.20 8.48
N ILE A 35 -6.08 -12.15 9.36
CA ILE A 35 -6.93 -13.33 9.63
C ILE A 35 -7.77 -13.13 10.90
N LEU A 36 -7.33 -12.30 11.86
CA LEU A 36 -8.09 -11.97 13.08
C LEU A 36 -9.15 -10.89 12.86
N LEU A 37 -9.03 -10.08 11.79
CA LEU A 37 -10.04 -9.08 11.44
C LEU A 37 -11.38 -9.72 11.13
N CYS A 38 -11.44 -10.86 10.43
CA CYS A 38 -12.71 -11.47 10.03
C CYS A 38 -13.56 -11.89 11.25
N THR A 39 -12.94 -12.47 12.28
CA THR A 39 -13.61 -12.83 13.53
C THR A 39 -13.94 -11.63 14.44
N ARG A 40 -13.16 -10.53 14.35
CA ARG A 40 -13.47 -9.28 15.06
C ARG A 40 -14.58 -8.49 14.35
N ILE A 41 -14.71 -8.61 13.04
CA ILE A 41 -15.74 -7.95 12.21
C ILE A 41 -17.12 -8.54 12.47
N GLN A 42 -17.27 -9.86 12.60
CA GLN A 42 -18.58 -10.44 13.02
C GLN A 42 -19.02 -9.96 14.42
N LYS A 43 -18.08 -9.75 15.33
CA LYS A 43 -18.38 -9.15 16.64
C LYS A 43 -18.70 -7.66 16.55
N LEU A 44 -18.09 -6.91 15.63
CA LEU A 44 -18.41 -5.50 15.37
C LEU A 44 -19.77 -5.32 14.67
N GLU A 45 -20.15 -6.18 13.74
CA GLU A 45 -21.50 -6.18 13.16
C GLU A 45 -22.56 -6.47 14.23
N MET A 46 -22.31 -7.44 15.12
CA MET A 46 -23.18 -7.66 16.28
C MET A 46 -23.18 -6.48 17.26
N PHE A 47 -22.07 -5.78 17.43
CA PHE A 47 -21.98 -4.62 18.33
C PHE A 47 -22.73 -3.40 17.75
N VAL A 48 -22.63 -3.15 16.45
CA VAL A 48 -23.40 -2.12 15.74
C VAL A 48 -24.90 -2.46 15.74
N PHE A 49 -25.26 -3.75 15.59
CA PHE A 49 -26.64 -4.22 15.71
C PHE A 49 -27.17 -4.10 17.15
N ALA A 50 -26.34 -4.39 18.16
CA ALA A 50 -26.70 -4.24 19.58
C ALA A 50 -26.88 -2.77 19.99
N ILE A 51 -26.07 -1.84 19.45
CA ILE A 51 -26.23 -0.40 19.68
C ILE A 51 -27.48 0.13 18.97
N SER A 52 -27.83 -0.38 17.79
CA SER A 52 -29.06 0.03 17.10
C SER A 52 -30.34 -0.52 17.75
N GLY A 53 -30.26 -1.63 18.49
CA GLY A 53 -31.39 -2.20 19.24
C GLY A 53 -31.77 -1.46 20.52
N THR A 54 -30.88 -0.67 21.13
CA THR A 54 -31.13 0.04 22.40
C THR A 54 -31.29 1.55 22.27
N TRP A 55 -31.21 2.11 21.05
CA TRP A 55 -31.32 3.54 20.80
C TRP A 55 -32.54 3.88 19.94
N THR A 56 -33.74 3.50 20.38
CA THR A 56 -34.99 3.93 19.73
C THR A 56 -35.47 5.30 20.17
N ASN A 57 -34.63 6.17 20.77
CA ASN A 57 -35.13 7.48 21.20
C ASN A 57 -34.09 8.60 21.41
N VAL A 58 -33.14 8.79 20.49
CA VAL A 58 -32.41 10.07 20.40
C VAL A 58 -32.35 10.52 18.94
N GLU A 59 -33.15 11.56 18.63
CA GLU A 59 -33.15 12.31 17.37
C GLU A 59 -31.84 13.11 17.18
N ASN A 60 -30.69 12.44 17.12
CA ASN A 60 -29.45 13.07 16.68
C ASN A 60 -29.14 12.63 15.25
N ASN A 61 -29.78 13.33 14.31
CA ASN A 61 -29.61 13.15 12.87
C ASN A 61 -28.12 13.22 12.45
N SER A 62 -27.31 14.05 13.13
CA SER A 62 -25.88 14.21 12.83
C SER A 62 -25.04 12.95 13.05
N LEU A 63 -25.27 12.21 14.14
CA LEU A 63 -24.49 11.00 14.46
C LEU A 63 -24.82 9.84 13.51
N THR A 64 -26.07 9.71 13.08
CA THR A 64 -26.47 8.68 12.11
C THR A 64 -25.92 8.97 10.72
N TYR A 65 -25.82 10.25 10.30
CA TYR A 65 -25.12 10.63 9.07
C TYR A 65 -23.63 10.32 9.14
N ILE A 66 -22.94 10.68 10.22
CA ILE A 66 -21.51 10.40 10.38
C ILE A 66 -21.23 8.90 10.34
N LEU A 67 -22.03 8.08 11.04
CA LEU A 67 -21.88 6.62 11.02
C LEU A 67 -22.14 6.01 9.64
N LYS A 68 -23.16 6.48 8.91
CA LYS A 68 -23.43 6.03 7.52
C LYS A 68 -22.29 6.40 6.58
N THR A 69 -21.75 7.62 6.69
CA THR A 69 -20.63 8.08 5.86
C THR A 69 -19.37 7.26 6.13
N LEU A 70 -19.03 7.04 7.40
CA LEU A 70 -17.88 6.21 7.80
C LEU A 70 -18.02 4.75 7.32
N TYR A 71 -19.20 4.15 7.45
CA TYR A 71 -19.44 2.80 6.95
C TYR A 71 -19.31 2.70 5.43
N PHE A 72 -19.86 3.67 4.70
CA PHE A 72 -19.76 3.73 3.24
C PHE A 72 -18.30 3.89 2.78
N GLU A 73 -17.52 4.73 3.46
CA GLU A 73 -16.11 4.95 3.13
C GLU A 73 -15.25 3.72 3.43
N VAL A 74 -15.45 3.07 4.58
CA VAL A 74 -14.78 1.80 4.93
C VAL A 74 -15.13 0.70 3.92
N SER A 75 -16.41 0.55 3.56
CA SER A 75 -16.87 -0.45 2.59
C SER A 75 -16.27 -0.23 1.20
N ASN A 76 -16.21 1.03 0.74
CA ASN A 76 -15.58 1.37 -0.53
C ASN A 76 -14.07 1.13 -0.52
N SER A 77 -13.39 1.44 0.59
CA SER A 77 -11.96 1.14 0.74
C SER A 77 -11.69 -0.36 0.59
N GLN A 78 -12.49 -1.21 1.23
CA GLN A 78 -12.35 -2.66 1.14
C GLN A 78 -12.63 -3.20 -0.27
N LYS A 79 -13.65 -2.67 -0.94
CA LYS A 79 -13.97 -3.03 -2.33
C LYS A 79 -12.84 -2.66 -3.29
N MET A 80 -12.20 -1.50 -3.07
CA MET A 80 -11.06 -1.05 -3.86
C MET A 80 -9.83 -1.94 -3.64
N GLU A 81 -9.46 -2.24 -2.39
CA GLU A 81 -8.35 -3.14 -2.05
C GLU A 81 -8.52 -4.52 -2.70
N SER A 82 -9.70 -5.13 -2.58
CA SER A 82 -10.03 -6.41 -3.20
C SER A 82 -9.92 -6.37 -4.74
N THR A 83 -10.38 -5.28 -5.37
CA THR A 83 -10.28 -5.13 -6.82
C THR A 83 -8.84 -5.03 -7.28
N LYS A 84 -8.02 -4.26 -6.56
CA LYS A 84 -6.59 -4.07 -6.87
C LYS A 84 -5.77 -5.34 -6.67
N ILE A 85 -6.07 -6.14 -5.65
CA ILE A 85 -5.45 -7.46 -5.45
C ILE A 85 -5.78 -8.38 -6.62
N ARG A 86 -7.03 -8.41 -7.08
CA ARG A 86 -7.43 -9.24 -8.23
C ARG A 86 -6.72 -8.82 -9.52
N GLU A 87 -6.56 -7.52 -9.76
CA GLU A 87 -5.76 -7.00 -10.88
C GLU A 87 -4.29 -7.41 -10.76
N ALA A 88 -3.70 -7.29 -9.57
CA ALA A 88 -2.31 -7.66 -9.32
C ALA A 88 -2.05 -9.16 -9.62
N VAL A 89 -2.96 -10.03 -9.20
CA VAL A 89 -2.86 -11.48 -9.45
C VAL A 89 -2.94 -11.79 -10.95
N LYS A 90 -3.74 -11.06 -11.73
CA LYS A 90 -3.78 -11.23 -13.19
C LYS A 90 -2.43 -10.90 -13.83
N PHE A 91 -1.85 -9.76 -13.45
CA PHE A 91 -0.53 -9.36 -13.96
C PHE A 91 0.58 -10.33 -13.53
N LEU A 92 0.53 -10.87 -12.30
CA LEU A 92 1.44 -11.94 -11.90
C LEU A 92 1.31 -13.17 -12.80
N ALA A 93 0.09 -13.62 -13.08
CA ALA A 93 -0.15 -14.77 -13.94
C ALA A 93 0.30 -14.53 -15.39
N GLU A 94 0.13 -13.32 -15.90
CA GLU A 94 0.64 -12.91 -17.23
C GLU A 94 2.16 -12.88 -17.26
N GLY A 95 2.80 -12.37 -16.21
CA GLY A 95 4.26 -12.41 -16.05
C GLY A 95 4.77 -13.85 -15.98
N ASP A 96 4.14 -14.70 -15.17
CA ASP A 96 4.54 -16.12 -15.03
C ASP A 96 4.42 -16.84 -16.39
N LYS A 97 3.33 -16.64 -17.14
CA LYS A 97 3.18 -17.15 -18.51
C LYS A 97 4.24 -16.65 -19.49
N ALA A 98 4.71 -15.41 -19.34
CA ALA A 98 5.79 -14.87 -20.16
C ALA A 98 7.15 -15.52 -19.85
N THR A 99 7.33 -16.01 -18.62
CA THR A 99 8.55 -16.75 -18.20
C THR A 99 8.51 -18.25 -18.49
N GLU A 100 7.33 -18.82 -18.79
CA GLU A 100 7.17 -20.23 -19.10
C GLU A 100 7.97 -20.63 -20.35
N LYS A 101 8.86 -21.59 -20.18
CA LYS A 101 9.64 -22.19 -21.28
C LYS A 101 8.77 -23.22 -21.99
N GLY A 102 8.11 -22.79 -23.06
CA GLY A 102 7.46 -23.73 -23.99
C GLY A 102 8.51 -24.46 -24.83
N TRP A 103 8.17 -25.65 -25.34
CA TRP A 103 9.05 -26.45 -26.22
C TRP A 103 9.55 -25.66 -27.45
N PHE A 104 8.81 -24.63 -27.87
CA PHE A 104 9.16 -23.75 -29.00
C PHE A 104 9.14 -22.26 -28.63
N LYS A 105 8.91 -21.88 -27.36
CA LYS A 105 8.78 -20.47 -26.96
C LYS A 105 9.93 -20.05 -26.06
N LYS A 106 10.68 -19.03 -26.51
CA LYS A 106 11.69 -18.37 -25.68
C LYS A 106 10.98 -17.51 -24.61
N PRO A 107 11.47 -17.51 -23.36
CA PRO A 107 10.93 -16.63 -22.32
C PRO A 107 11.07 -15.16 -22.71
N GLU A 108 9.99 -14.41 -22.50
CA GLU A 108 9.96 -12.96 -22.73
C GLU A 108 10.18 -12.24 -21.40
N TRP A 109 11.46 -12.16 -20.98
CA TRP A 109 11.83 -11.61 -19.67
C TRP A 109 11.48 -10.12 -19.51
N ASP A 110 11.58 -9.33 -20.57
CA ASP A 110 11.21 -7.90 -20.56
C ASP A 110 9.70 -7.73 -20.27
N VAL A 111 8.86 -8.47 -20.99
CA VAL A 111 7.40 -8.47 -20.79
C VAL A 111 7.04 -8.99 -19.39
N ALA A 112 7.72 -10.03 -18.92
CA ALA A 112 7.52 -10.55 -17.56
C ALA A 112 7.85 -9.48 -16.51
N GLY A 113 9.01 -8.81 -16.62
CA GLY A 113 9.44 -7.76 -15.71
C GLY A 113 8.43 -6.62 -15.60
N GLN A 114 7.94 -6.13 -16.75
CA GLN A 114 6.94 -5.07 -16.79
C GLN A 114 5.59 -5.49 -16.16
N ASN A 115 5.15 -6.74 -16.39
CA ASN A 115 3.92 -7.24 -15.78
C ASN A 115 4.06 -7.42 -14.27
N TYR A 116 5.20 -7.93 -13.79
CA TYR A 116 5.47 -8.03 -12.36
C TYR A 116 5.56 -6.66 -11.67
N GLU A 117 6.11 -5.64 -12.33
CA GLU A 117 6.14 -4.26 -11.79
C GLU A 117 4.73 -3.65 -11.69
N LYS A 118 3.87 -3.88 -12.69
CA LYS A 118 2.45 -3.52 -12.63
C LYS A 118 1.73 -4.24 -11.50
N ALA A 119 1.98 -5.54 -11.33
CA ALA A 119 1.42 -6.31 -10.22
C ALA A 119 1.84 -5.74 -8.86
N ALA A 120 3.13 -5.43 -8.69
CA ALA A 120 3.66 -4.83 -7.47
C ALA A 120 3.00 -3.48 -7.16
N SER A 121 2.79 -2.66 -8.18
CA SER A 121 2.09 -1.36 -8.05
C SER A 121 0.63 -1.54 -7.61
N CYS A 122 -0.08 -2.54 -8.14
CA CYS A 122 -1.44 -2.89 -7.71
C CYS A 122 -1.47 -3.42 -6.27
N PHE A 123 -0.52 -4.28 -5.87
CA PHE A 123 -0.42 -4.74 -4.48
C PHE A 123 -0.10 -3.61 -3.50
N LYS A 124 0.77 -2.67 -3.89
CA LYS A 124 1.07 -1.46 -3.12
C LYS A 124 -0.17 -0.59 -2.94
N ALA A 125 -0.96 -0.39 -4.00
CA ALA A 125 -2.21 0.35 -3.93
C ALA A 125 -3.25 -0.33 -3.02
N ALA A 126 -3.24 -1.66 -2.97
CA ALA A 126 -4.06 -2.45 -2.06
C ALA A 126 -3.49 -2.59 -0.63
N ARG A 127 -2.39 -1.88 -0.32
CA ARG A 127 -1.67 -1.96 0.97
C ARG A 127 -1.19 -3.36 1.35
N SER A 128 -1.08 -4.26 0.36
CA SER A 128 -0.51 -5.59 0.53
C SER A 128 1.00 -5.55 0.27
N TYR A 129 1.74 -4.99 1.23
CA TYR A 129 3.16 -4.66 1.07
C TYR A 129 4.05 -5.91 0.94
N ASP A 130 3.76 -6.99 1.65
CA ASP A 130 4.53 -8.24 1.50
C ASP A 130 4.41 -8.84 0.09
N GLN A 131 3.21 -8.83 -0.48
CA GLN A 131 2.99 -9.31 -1.85
C GLN A 131 3.62 -8.37 -2.88
N ALA A 132 3.57 -7.06 -2.65
CA ALA A 132 4.23 -6.07 -3.49
C ALA A 132 5.75 -6.27 -3.53
N ILE A 133 6.37 -6.53 -2.37
CA ILE A 133 7.82 -6.81 -2.28
C ILE A 133 8.18 -8.08 -3.08
N GLN A 134 7.42 -9.16 -2.91
CA GLN A 134 7.66 -10.40 -3.66
C GLN A 134 7.53 -10.18 -5.17
N ALA A 135 6.52 -9.41 -5.59
CA ALA A 135 6.34 -9.04 -7.00
C ALA A 135 7.50 -8.18 -7.52
N TYR A 136 7.99 -7.21 -6.73
CA TYR A 136 9.16 -6.41 -7.10
C TYR A 136 10.44 -7.23 -7.20
N GLN A 137 10.65 -8.22 -6.32
CA GLN A 137 11.78 -9.14 -6.40
C GLN A 137 11.72 -9.96 -7.70
N LYS A 138 10.57 -10.55 -8.03
CA LYS A 138 10.36 -11.25 -9.31
C LYS A 138 10.59 -10.33 -10.52
N ALA A 139 10.11 -9.09 -10.44
CA ALA A 139 10.30 -8.10 -11.49
C ALA A 139 11.78 -7.78 -11.71
N SER A 140 12.53 -7.55 -10.63
CA SER A 140 13.98 -7.30 -10.67
C SER A 140 14.74 -8.47 -11.31
N ASP A 141 14.43 -9.71 -10.90
CA ASP A 141 15.06 -10.91 -11.47
C ASP A 141 14.76 -11.08 -12.97
N ALA A 142 13.53 -10.75 -13.40
CA ALA A 142 13.14 -10.81 -14.81
C ALA A 142 13.85 -9.71 -15.62
N LEU A 143 13.88 -8.47 -15.13
CA LEU A 143 14.56 -7.33 -15.76
C LEU A 143 16.07 -7.55 -15.87
N PHE A 144 16.68 -8.20 -14.87
CA PHE A 144 18.09 -8.57 -14.93
C PHE A 144 18.35 -9.58 -16.07
N LYS A 145 17.47 -10.56 -16.26
CA LYS A 145 17.56 -11.54 -17.36
C LYS A 145 17.25 -10.95 -18.74
N SER A 146 16.62 -9.77 -18.79
CA SER A 146 16.34 -9.05 -20.03
C SER A 146 17.40 -7.98 -20.35
N ASP A 147 18.57 -8.03 -19.70
CA ASP A 147 19.67 -7.05 -19.80
C ASP A 147 19.31 -5.62 -19.34
N SER A 148 18.19 -5.44 -18.64
CA SER A 148 17.76 -4.15 -18.11
C SER A 148 18.21 -3.96 -16.65
N ILE A 149 19.53 -3.99 -16.45
CA ILE A 149 20.16 -4.02 -15.11
C ILE A 149 19.79 -2.78 -14.28
N TYR A 150 19.78 -1.59 -14.90
CA TYR A 150 19.39 -0.36 -14.21
C TYR A 150 17.94 -0.42 -13.70
N MET A 151 17.02 -0.91 -14.53
CA MET A 151 15.63 -1.06 -14.13
C MET A 151 15.50 -2.12 -13.03
N ALA A 152 16.23 -3.23 -13.13
CA ALA A 152 16.27 -4.25 -12.08
C ALA A 152 16.71 -3.67 -10.73
N ALA A 153 17.75 -2.84 -10.71
CA ALA A 153 18.23 -2.15 -9.50
C ALA A 153 17.15 -1.22 -8.93
N LYS A 154 16.57 -0.35 -9.77
CA LYS A 154 15.52 0.59 -9.37
C LYS A 154 14.28 -0.12 -8.79
N THR A 155 13.90 -1.25 -9.36
CA THR A 155 12.79 -2.06 -8.88
C THR A 155 13.12 -2.69 -7.52
N MET A 156 14.35 -3.15 -7.31
CA MET A 156 14.82 -3.65 -6.01
C MET A 156 14.87 -2.55 -4.94
N GLU A 157 15.32 -1.35 -5.30
CA GLU A 157 15.25 -0.15 -4.44
C GLU A 157 13.81 0.16 -4.01
N SER A 158 12.85 0.02 -4.92
CA SER A 158 11.43 0.23 -4.62
C SER A 158 10.90 -0.80 -3.60
N ALA A 159 11.36 -2.05 -3.69
CA ALA A 159 11.05 -3.09 -2.70
C ALA A 159 11.66 -2.78 -1.32
N ALA A 160 12.92 -2.35 -1.30
CA ALA A 160 13.64 -1.99 -0.08
C ALA A 160 12.96 -0.83 0.65
N ASN A 161 12.58 0.23 -0.08
CA ASN A 161 11.83 1.36 0.46
C ASN A 161 10.49 0.92 1.09
N LEU A 162 9.80 -0.03 0.46
CA LEU A 162 8.53 -0.54 0.98
C LEU A 162 8.74 -1.33 2.28
N ALA A 163 9.79 -2.15 2.35
CA ALA A 163 10.15 -2.89 3.55
C ALA A 163 10.53 -1.95 4.72
N ALA A 164 11.33 -0.91 4.45
CA ALA A 164 11.75 0.06 5.46
C ALA A 164 10.58 0.92 5.96
N GLN A 165 9.80 1.52 5.04
CA GLN A 165 8.81 2.55 5.39
C GLN A 165 7.46 1.95 5.80
N GLN A 166 6.98 0.91 5.12
CA GLN A 166 5.64 0.39 5.31
C GLN A 166 5.61 -0.81 6.27
N LEU A 167 6.56 -1.74 6.13
CA LEU A 167 6.65 -2.91 7.00
C LEU A 167 7.47 -2.66 8.27
N LYS A 168 8.24 -1.57 8.34
CA LYS A 168 9.15 -1.25 9.44
C LYS A 168 10.12 -2.41 9.74
N GLN A 169 10.62 -3.05 8.69
CA GLN A 169 11.59 -4.17 8.74
C GLN A 169 12.94 -3.69 8.17
N PRO A 170 13.74 -2.94 8.93
CA PRO A 170 14.99 -2.37 8.45
C PRO A 170 16.01 -3.45 8.04
N GLU A 171 16.05 -4.60 8.72
CA GLU A 171 16.98 -5.69 8.39
C GLU A 171 16.70 -6.25 7.00
N ARG A 172 15.41 -6.44 6.68
CA ARG A 172 14.97 -6.92 5.36
C ARG A 172 15.19 -5.88 4.27
N ALA A 173 15.01 -4.59 4.61
CA ALA A 173 15.30 -3.50 3.71
C ALA A 173 16.80 -3.38 3.39
N ALA A 174 17.67 -3.52 4.39
CA ALA A 174 19.12 -3.49 4.22
C ALA A 174 19.62 -4.58 3.26
N GLU A 175 19.07 -5.80 3.36
CA GLU A 175 19.41 -6.88 2.42
C GLU A 175 19.01 -6.54 0.97
N MET A 176 17.83 -5.93 0.78
CA MET A 176 17.37 -5.50 -0.53
C MET A 176 18.16 -4.30 -1.07
N TYR A 177 18.53 -3.35 -0.21
CA TYR A 177 19.42 -2.24 -0.58
C TYR A 177 20.80 -2.73 -1.00
N ARG A 178 21.36 -3.72 -0.31
CA ARG A 178 22.62 -4.36 -0.72
C ARG A 178 22.50 -5.00 -2.10
N LYS A 179 21.43 -5.77 -2.36
CA LYS A 179 21.15 -6.34 -3.68
C LYS A 179 20.99 -5.27 -4.76
N SER A 180 20.30 -4.16 -4.45
CA SER A 180 20.17 -3.01 -5.36
C SER A 180 21.53 -2.37 -5.64
N SER A 181 22.39 -2.22 -4.63
CA SER A 181 23.76 -1.73 -4.77
C SER A 181 24.59 -2.60 -5.71
N ASP A 182 24.55 -3.93 -5.53
CA ASP A 182 25.24 -4.89 -6.39
C ASP A 182 24.80 -4.76 -7.86
N LEU A 183 23.50 -4.56 -8.11
CA LEU A 183 22.95 -4.33 -9.45
C LEU A 183 23.41 -2.99 -10.04
N TYR A 184 23.45 -1.91 -9.24
CA TYR A 184 23.99 -0.63 -9.69
C TYR A 184 25.49 -0.67 -9.99
N LEU A 185 26.27 -1.49 -9.26
CA LEU A 185 27.67 -1.77 -9.60
C LEU A 185 27.79 -2.52 -10.92
N ALA A 186 26.94 -3.53 -11.14
CA ALA A 186 26.91 -4.27 -12.40
C ALA A 186 26.53 -3.38 -13.60
N HIS A 187 25.72 -2.34 -13.39
CA HIS A 187 25.40 -1.33 -14.39
C HIS A 187 26.48 -0.22 -14.52
N MET A 188 27.58 -0.30 -13.76
CA MET A 188 28.67 0.70 -13.75
C MET A 188 28.24 2.08 -13.23
N THR A 189 27.33 2.12 -12.26
CA THR A 189 26.88 3.35 -11.57
C THR A 189 27.23 3.28 -10.07
N PRO A 190 28.51 3.43 -9.69
CA PRO A 190 28.95 3.28 -8.30
C PRO A 190 28.37 4.35 -7.36
N ASP A 191 28.09 5.56 -7.85
CA ASP A 191 27.47 6.62 -7.05
C ASP A 191 26.10 6.19 -6.52
N ARG A 192 25.30 5.54 -7.39
CA ARG A 192 24.00 4.97 -6.99
C ARG A 192 24.14 3.78 -6.07
N ALA A 193 25.18 2.97 -6.28
CA ALA A 193 25.46 1.84 -5.41
C ALA A 193 25.80 2.30 -3.97
N ALA A 194 26.60 3.36 -3.83
CA ALA A 194 26.91 3.98 -2.54
C ALA A 194 25.65 4.54 -1.87
N GLU A 195 24.81 5.27 -2.61
CA GLU A 195 23.53 5.80 -2.12
C GLU A 195 22.64 4.67 -1.55
N MET A 196 22.60 3.50 -2.19
CA MET A 196 21.81 2.38 -1.69
C MET A 196 22.36 1.81 -0.38
N LEU A 197 23.68 1.72 -0.23
CA LEU A 197 24.29 1.24 1.01
C LEU A 197 24.06 2.20 2.17
N GLU A 198 24.11 3.51 1.91
CA GLU A 198 23.77 4.54 2.90
C GLU A 198 22.31 4.42 3.36
N LYS A 199 21.38 4.11 2.45
CA LYS A 199 19.96 3.87 2.81
C LYS A 199 19.74 2.59 3.61
N GLY A 200 20.66 1.63 3.54
CA GLY A 200 20.58 0.34 4.21
C GLY A 200 21.35 0.24 5.53
N ALA A 201 22.11 1.28 5.90
CA ALA A 201 22.87 1.38 7.16
C ALA A 201 22.02 1.98 8.29
#